data_AF-A0A965RG12-F1
#
_entry.id   AF-A0A965RG12-F1
#
_cell.length_a   1.000
_cell.length_b   1.000
_cell.length_c   1.000
_cell.angle_alpha   90.00
_cell.angle_beta   90.00
_cell.angle_gamma   90.00
#
_symmetry.space_group_name_H-M   'P 1'
#
loop_
_entity.id
_entity.type
_entity.pdbx_description
1 polymer ?
#
loop_
_entity_poly.entity_id
_entity_poly.type
_entity_poly.pdbx_seq_one_letter_code
_entity_poly.pdbx_strand_id
1 'polypeptide(L)'
;MPDFDERHGLGSAQLVQLMQWDEATFLRMTEGSAIRRIGHVRWLRNLAIAVGNALRLQPTVTTSEAQALRQAVKAWSTHDSEVVTESVAWAMAV
;
A
#
# COMPACT_ATOMS: atom_id res chain seq x y z
N MET A 1 29.97 -0.81 -6.96
CA MET A 1 28.56 -1.13 -7.23
C MET A 1 27.75 0.04 -6.68
N PRO A 2 26.79 0.63 -7.43
CA PRO A 2 26.06 1.78 -6.92
C PRO A 2 25.04 1.30 -5.87
N ASP A 3 25.17 1.77 -4.63
CA ASP A 3 24.30 1.42 -3.49
C ASP A 3 22.84 1.90 -3.64
N PHE A 4 22.53 2.65 -4.70
CA PHE A 4 21.28 3.39 -4.90
C PHE A 4 20.38 2.85 -6.01
N ASP A 5 20.74 1.73 -6.65
CA ASP A 5 19.84 1.14 -7.65
C ASP A 5 18.54 0.66 -6.98
N GLU A 6 17.40 0.98 -7.60
CA GLU A 6 16.08 0.55 -7.14
C GLU A 6 16.04 -0.98 -7.06
N ARG A 7 15.94 -1.50 -5.85
CA ARG A 7 15.75 -2.93 -5.63
C ARG A 7 14.26 -3.24 -5.82
N HIS A 8 13.98 -4.22 -6.67
CA HIS A 8 12.66 -4.84 -6.86
C HIS A 8 11.54 -3.97 -7.49
N GLY A 9 11.88 -2.87 -8.18
CA GLY A 9 10.89 -2.12 -8.98
C GLY A 9 9.77 -1.45 -8.18
N LEU A 10 10.01 -1.18 -6.89
CA LEU A 10 9.05 -0.50 -6.01
C LEU A 10 8.64 0.88 -6.53
N GLY A 11 9.51 1.57 -7.28
CA GLY A 11 9.23 2.89 -7.87
C GLY A 11 8.20 2.88 -9.00
N SER A 12 7.96 1.72 -9.65
CA SER A 12 7.00 1.56 -10.75
C SER A 12 5.81 0.66 -10.40
N ALA A 13 5.79 0.07 -9.20
CA ALA A 13 4.73 -0.81 -8.74
C ALA A 13 3.42 -0.04 -8.51
N GLN A 14 2.31 -0.59 -8.99
CA GLN A 14 0.99 0.02 -8.77
C GLN A 14 0.55 -0.19 -7.32
N LEU A 15 -0.14 0.81 -6.73
CA LEU A 15 -0.67 0.73 -5.35
C LEU A 15 -1.50 -0.56 -5.12
N VAL A 16 -2.26 -0.98 -6.14
CA VAL A 16 -3.05 -2.22 -6.11
C VAL A 16 -2.17 -3.46 -5.91
N GLN A 17 -1.00 -3.52 -6.54
CA GLN A 17 -0.07 -4.65 -6.42
C GLN A 17 0.63 -4.64 -5.05
N LEU A 18 1.05 -3.46 -4.59
CA LEU A 18 1.70 -3.30 -3.28
C LEU A 18 0.77 -3.67 -2.13
N MET A 19 -0.54 -3.41 -2.27
CA MET A 19 -1.57 -3.81 -1.32
C MET A 19 -1.80 -5.32 -1.25
N GLN A 20 -1.36 -6.11 -2.24
CA GLN A 20 -1.53 -7.58 -2.22
C GLN A 20 -0.43 -8.30 -1.42
N TRP A 21 0.58 -7.56 -0.92
CA TRP A 21 1.67 -8.17 -0.18
C TRP A 21 1.23 -8.52 1.23
N ASP A 22 1.19 -9.82 1.53
CA ASP A 22 1.19 -10.31 2.90
C ASP A 22 2.53 -10.03 3.59
N GLU A 23 2.59 -10.29 4.89
CA GLU A 23 3.79 -10.00 5.68
C GLU A 23 5.01 -10.77 5.16
N ALA A 24 4.85 -12.04 4.80
CA ALA A 24 5.93 -12.86 4.25
C ALA A 24 6.48 -12.28 2.94
N THR A 25 5.61 -11.84 2.05
CA THR A 25 5.98 -11.20 0.78
C THR A 25 6.65 -9.86 1.04
N PHE A 26 6.11 -9.03 1.93
CA PHE A 26 6.74 -7.76 2.33
C PHE A 26 8.15 -7.99 2.86
N LEU A 27 8.36 -8.94 3.78
CA LEU A 27 9.66 -9.24 4.34
C LEU A 27 10.65 -9.68 3.25
N ARG A 28 10.25 -10.59 2.37
CA ARG A 28 11.08 -11.07 1.26
C ARG A 28 11.43 -9.94 0.27
N MET A 29 10.44 -9.16 -0.15
CA MET A 29 10.61 -8.13 -1.17
C MET A 29 11.34 -6.88 -0.66
N THR A 30 11.35 -6.65 0.65
CA THR A 30 12.05 -5.52 1.28
C THR A 30 13.36 -5.93 1.96
N GLU A 31 13.83 -7.16 1.77
CA GLU A 31 15.10 -7.63 2.33
C GLU A 31 16.27 -6.73 1.91
N GLY A 32 17.09 -6.33 2.88
CA GLY A 32 18.20 -5.40 2.64
C GLY A 32 17.78 -3.94 2.33
N SER A 33 16.49 -3.61 2.34
CA SER A 33 15.98 -2.23 2.18
C SER A 33 15.70 -1.57 3.53
N ALA A 34 15.84 -0.25 3.60
CA ALA A 34 15.44 0.55 4.76
C ALA A 34 13.92 0.44 5.05
N ILE A 35 13.10 0.15 4.04
CA ILE A 35 11.65 -0.04 4.18
C ILE A 35 11.33 -1.18 5.14
N ARG A 36 12.12 -2.27 5.16
CA ARG A 36 11.87 -3.39 6.07
C ARG A 36 11.81 -2.96 7.54
N ARG A 37 12.53 -1.90 7.92
CA ARG A 37 12.58 -1.38 9.30
C ARG A 37 11.27 -0.80 9.79
N ILE A 38 10.34 -0.42 8.90
CA ILE A 38 9.04 0.12 9.33
C ILE A 38 8.04 -0.97 9.72
N GLY A 39 8.25 -2.21 9.27
CA GLY A 39 7.34 -3.34 9.49
C GLY A 39 6.08 -3.28 8.61
N HIS A 40 5.41 -4.44 8.49
CA HIS A 40 4.27 -4.62 7.59
C HIS A 40 3.03 -3.81 7.99
N VAL A 41 2.77 -3.65 9.29
CA VAL A 41 1.66 -2.82 9.80
C VAL A 41 1.77 -1.36 9.32
N ARG A 42 2.95 -0.74 9.47
CA ARG A 42 3.16 0.65 9.01
C ARG A 42 3.16 0.75 7.49
N TRP A 43 3.62 -0.29 6.81
CA TRP A 43 3.53 -0.41 5.36
C TRP A 43 2.07 -0.37 4.88
N LEU A 44 1.19 -1.23 5.41
CA LEU A 44 -0.23 -1.27 5.06
C LEU A 44 -0.92 0.06 5.39
N ARG A 45 -0.65 0.65 6.57
CA ARG A 45 -1.16 1.97 6.93
C ARG A 45 -0.75 3.03 5.92
N ASN A 46 0.51 3.07 5.51
CA ASN A 46 0.98 4.06 4.53
C ASN A 46 0.34 3.86 3.15
N LEU A 47 0.17 2.60 2.71
CA LEU A 47 -0.53 2.31 1.46
C LEU A 47 -2.00 2.71 1.52
N ALA A 48 -2.70 2.47 2.63
CA ALA A 48 -4.09 2.89 2.80
C ALA A 48 -4.23 4.42 2.70
N ILE A 49 -3.32 5.17 3.32
CA ILE A 49 -3.27 6.63 3.17
C ILE A 49 -3.01 7.04 1.71
N ALA A 50 -2.07 6.40 1.02
CA ALA A 50 -1.79 6.68 -0.38
C ALA A 50 -2.99 6.40 -1.29
N VAL A 51 -3.72 5.29 -1.05
CA VAL A 51 -4.97 4.97 -1.73
C VAL A 51 -6.02 6.06 -1.51
N GLY A 52 -6.26 6.46 -0.26
CA GLY A 52 -7.25 7.50 0.03
C GLY A 52 -6.91 8.85 -0.61
N ASN A 53 -5.61 9.20 -0.66
CA ASN A 53 -5.16 10.40 -1.37
C ASN A 53 -5.40 10.29 -2.89
N ALA A 54 -5.10 9.15 -3.50
CA ALA A 54 -5.34 8.92 -4.93
C ALA A 54 -6.83 9.03 -5.30
N LEU A 55 -7.73 8.49 -4.45
CA LEU A 55 -9.18 8.54 -4.67
C LEU A 55 -9.76 9.97 -4.60
N ARG A 56 -9.13 10.89 -3.85
CA ARG A 56 -9.55 12.31 -3.76
C ARG A 56 -9.11 13.14 -4.96
N LEU A 57 -8.08 12.73 -5.68
CA LEU A 57 -7.50 13.47 -6.81
C LEU A 57 -8.27 13.23 -8.12
N GLN A 58 -9.58 13.47 -8.12
CA GLN A 58 -10.35 13.45 -9.37
C GLN A 58 -10.04 14.69 -10.23
N PRO A 59 -9.94 14.57 -11.56
CA PRO A 59 -10.20 13.39 -12.40
C PRO A 59 -8.93 12.58 -12.75
N THR A 60 -7.83 12.69 -11.99
CA THR A 60 -6.54 12.04 -12.30
C THR A 60 -6.62 10.52 -12.33
N VAL A 61 -7.57 9.92 -11.60
CA VAL A 61 -7.78 8.47 -11.54
C VAL A 61 -9.09 8.12 -12.24
N THR A 62 -9.05 7.15 -13.15
CA THR A 62 -10.25 6.66 -13.84
C THR A 62 -11.18 5.93 -12.87
N THR A 63 -12.46 5.83 -13.22
CA THR A 63 -13.45 5.11 -12.40
C THR A 63 -13.04 3.65 -12.13
N SER A 64 -12.46 2.97 -13.12
CA SER A 64 -12.00 1.58 -12.98
C SER A 64 -10.81 1.46 -12.04
N GLU A 65 -9.83 2.37 -12.13
CA GLU A 65 -8.69 2.39 -11.20
C GLU A 65 -9.15 2.70 -9.78
N ALA A 66 -10.07 3.66 -9.61
CA ALA A 66 -10.63 3.99 -8.31
C ALA A 66 -11.36 2.78 -7.68
N GLN A 67 -12.05 1.97 -8.48
CA GLN A 67 -12.68 0.73 -8.01
C GLN A 67 -11.64 -0.32 -7.61
N ALA A 68 -10.58 -0.50 -8.39
CA ALA A 68 -9.50 -1.43 -8.09
C ALA A 68 -8.76 -1.06 -6.78
N LEU A 69 -8.49 0.24 -6.58
CA LEU A 69 -7.87 0.75 -5.35
C LEU A 69 -8.75 0.49 -4.12
N ARG A 70 -10.06 0.77 -4.23
CA ARG A 70 -11.03 0.49 -3.16
C ARG A 70 -11.10 -1.00 -2.82
N GLN A 71 -11.09 -1.88 -3.82
CA GLN A 71 -11.06 -3.33 -3.58
C GLN A 71 -9.78 -3.78 -2.89
N ALA A 72 -8.62 -3.27 -3.32
CA ALA A 72 -7.33 -3.62 -2.75
C ALA A 72 -7.21 -3.20 -1.29
N VAL A 73 -7.60 -1.96 -0.94
CA VAL A 73 -7.55 -1.50 0.46
C VAL A 73 -8.57 -2.21 1.35
N LYS A 74 -9.76 -2.51 0.82
CA LYS A 74 -10.83 -3.21 1.56
C LYS A 74 -10.44 -4.61 2.01
N ALA A 75 -9.51 -5.29 1.30
CA ALA A 75 -9.02 -6.61 1.70
C ALA A 75 -8.42 -6.64 3.12
N TRP A 76 -7.97 -5.48 3.63
CA TRP A 76 -7.35 -5.33 4.95
C TRP A 76 -8.31 -4.84 6.05
N SER A 77 -9.62 -4.83 5.79
CA SER A 77 -10.62 -4.30 6.74
C SER A 77 -10.74 -5.11 8.04
N THR A 78 -10.22 -6.34 8.09
CA THR A 78 -10.28 -7.24 9.24
C THR A 78 -8.88 -7.61 9.77
N HIS A 79 -7.88 -6.77 9.53
CA HIS A 79 -6.54 -6.98 10.06
C HIS A 79 -6.54 -6.86 11.60
N ASP A 80 -5.73 -7.64 12.30
CA ASP A 80 -5.58 -7.61 13.76
C ASP A 80 -5.08 -6.27 14.35
N SER A 81 -4.63 -5.34 13.50
CA SER A 81 -4.07 -4.06 13.93
C SER A 81 -5.10 -2.96 13.72
N GLU A 82 -5.52 -2.35 14.83
CA GLU A 82 -6.47 -1.22 14.84
C GLU A 82 -6.01 -0.09 13.90
N VAL A 83 -4.72 0.22 13.91
CA VAL A 83 -4.11 1.25 13.04
C VAL A 83 -4.35 0.95 11.55
N VAL A 84 -4.29 -0.33 11.14
CA VAL A 84 -4.56 -0.72 9.75
C VAL A 84 -6.05 -0.58 9.46
N THR A 85 -6.92 -1.11 10.31
CA THR A 85 -8.37 -1.06 10.08
C THR A 85 -8.91 0.37 10.07
N GLU A 86 -8.42 1.25 10.94
CA GLU A 86 -8.77 2.68 10.93
C GLU A 86 -8.31 3.36 9.64
N SER A 87 -7.09 3.08 9.19
CA SER A 87 -6.54 3.66 7.96
C SER A 87 -7.31 3.18 6.72
N VAL A 88 -7.73 1.91 6.70
CA VAL A 88 -8.58 1.33 5.64
C VAL A 88 -9.95 2.00 5.65
N ALA A 89 -10.58 2.14 6.82
CA ALA A 89 -11.87 2.80 6.95
C ALA A 89 -11.82 4.26 6.47
N TRP A 90 -10.77 5.01 6.87
CA TRP A 90 -10.54 6.36 6.38
C TRP A 90 -10.42 6.41 4.85
N ALA A 91 -9.60 5.52 4.26
CA ALA A 91 -9.38 5.48 2.82
C ALA A 91 -10.65 5.15 2.02
N MET A 92 -11.57 4.38 2.60
CA MET A 92 -12.85 4.04 1.98
C MET A 92 -13.90 5.16 2.09
N ALA A 93 -13.75 6.08 3.04
CA ALA A 93 -14.67 7.19 3.30
C ALA A 93 -14.33 8.48 2.54
N VAL A 94 -13.27 8.47 1.73
CA VAL A 94 -12.80 9.65 0.97
C VAL A 94 -13.61 9.96 -0.28
#